data_AF-A0A8B8Z0E9-F1
#
_entry.id   AF-A0A8B8Z0E9-F1
#
_cell.length_a   1.000
_cell.length_b   1.000
_cell.length_c   1.000
_cell.angle_alpha   90.00
_cell.angle_beta   90.00
_cell.angle_gamma   90.00
#
_symmetry.space_group_name_H-M   'P 1'
#
loop_
_entity.id
_entity.type
_entity.pdbx_description
1 polymer ?
#
loop_
_entity_poly.entity_id
_entity_poly.type
_entity_poly.pdbx_seq_one_letter_code
_entity_poly.pdbx_strand_id
1 'polypeptide(L)'
;MRGDEVRFCTGNQSVSLCSRGLDPGAVAPAAPKMSRRLQATLAVVAVTVVSSLVALFVVALQHPRPALEAYASLREFPEDNSTGQFLKAPDDPYHFGRGAELQEAIQMFKGHVENSSTWSVEIQMLTCRVDNVSSQIQMLGGHLESASADLQIVKGILKDASTLSFQTQMLRSSLEGTTSEMQKLKGDLEETQASHSQIQSFLKSSLENTSTELHMLSRGLENANTEIQVLKAGLETANAQVRLANSSLKNVNAQIHGLRGNLDSVNDLRAQQKVLRSSLEGATAEMQKLKGSLQNTNALNSQTQTFIKGSLGNTSAEIQVLRGHLERAGDEIRLLKRDLETVTAQTQTVNGRLEQTDAQMRVLKTELESAIALSSKIQVLDGLLRNASQEIQTLKQRMKDAAALNSKTRMLERNLQEARAEVHRLKEDLENTKTLTAKIQEEQGSLETLRAASASQEQLQRTQNQLLQLILQGWKSYSGSLYYFSHAKKTWQEAEQFCVSQGAHLASVTSEEEQAFLIQFTSASYHWIGLTDSGLQGFWRWTDGTPFSSARSSE
;
A
#
# COMPACT_ATOMS: atom_id res chain seq x y z
N MET A 1 32.67 -28.48 21.70
CA MET A 1 31.80 -28.07 22.81
C MET A 1 31.18 -26.72 22.45
N ARG A 2 29.83 -26.66 22.42
CA ARG A 2 28.94 -25.48 22.48
C ARG A 2 29.29 -24.26 21.58
N GLY A 3 28.56 -24.07 20.47
CA GLY A 3 28.86 -23.05 19.45
C GLY A 3 27.65 -22.26 18.93
N ASP A 4 26.76 -21.79 19.81
CA ASP A 4 25.58 -20.96 19.43
C ASP A 4 25.65 -19.55 20.06
N GLU A 5 26.65 -18.75 19.71
CA GLU A 5 26.63 -17.30 20.02
C GLU A 5 27.45 -16.51 19.00
N VAL A 6 26.80 -15.59 18.27
CA VAL A 6 27.47 -14.61 17.39
C VAL A 6 27.42 -13.25 18.10
N ARG A 7 28.58 -12.62 18.31
CA ARG A 7 28.71 -11.28 18.90
C ARG A 7 29.20 -10.28 17.86
N PHE A 8 28.60 -9.08 17.86
CA PHE A 8 29.10 -7.93 17.11
C PHE A 8 29.56 -6.85 18.09
N CYS A 9 30.75 -6.29 17.84
CA CYS A 9 31.32 -5.20 18.63
C CYS A 9 31.60 -4.00 17.73
N THR A 10 31.04 -2.85 18.08
CA THR A 10 31.49 -1.55 17.57
C THR A 10 31.64 -0.56 18.73
N GLY A 11 32.85 -0.05 18.90
CA GLY A 11 33.18 1.23 19.52
C GLY A 11 32.98 1.43 21.02
N ASN A 12 31.90 0.94 21.64
CA ASN A 12 31.69 0.92 23.10
C ASN A 12 30.39 0.25 23.59
N GLN A 13 29.71 -0.58 22.79
CA GLN A 13 28.57 -1.39 23.25
C GLN A 13 28.57 -2.80 22.62
N SER A 14 28.15 -3.80 23.39
CA SER A 14 28.04 -5.21 22.96
C SER A 14 26.59 -5.69 23.01
N VAL A 15 26.12 -6.31 21.92
CA VAL A 15 24.79 -6.94 21.86
C VAL A 15 24.94 -8.41 21.47
N SER A 16 24.32 -9.30 22.26
CA SER A 16 24.27 -10.75 22.03
C SER A 16 22.85 -11.14 21.59
N LEU A 17 22.72 -11.85 20.47
CA LEU A 17 21.44 -12.42 20.02
C LEU A 17 21.43 -13.93 20.35
N CYS A 18 20.48 -14.33 21.20
CA CYS A 18 20.25 -15.72 21.56
C CYS A 18 19.12 -16.28 20.69
N SER A 19 19.38 -17.36 19.94
CA SER A 19 18.38 -18.09 19.16
C SER A 19 17.61 -19.04 20.07
N ARG A 20 16.52 -18.57 20.70
CA ARG A 20 15.57 -19.46 21.37
C ARG A 20 14.40 -19.79 20.44
N GLY A 21 14.35 -21.06 20.06
CA GLY A 21 13.35 -21.63 19.18
C GLY A 21 11.92 -21.56 19.72
N LEU A 22 11.00 -21.67 18.76
CA LEU A 22 9.56 -21.84 18.92
C LEU A 22 9.24 -23.04 19.83
N ASP A 23 8.58 -22.77 20.95
CA ASP A 23 7.70 -23.74 21.61
C ASP A 23 6.24 -23.49 21.15
N PRO A 24 5.51 -24.52 20.70
CA PRO A 24 4.10 -24.41 20.36
C PRO A 24 3.25 -24.61 21.63
N GLY A 25 2.81 -23.52 22.24
CA GLY A 25 1.84 -23.57 23.33
C GLY A 25 1.92 -22.42 24.31
N ALA A 26 1.31 -21.27 23.98
CA ALA A 26 0.96 -20.28 24.98
C ALA A 26 -0.31 -19.52 24.55
N VAL A 27 -1.33 -19.69 25.37
CA VAL A 27 -2.67 -19.12 25.33
C VAL A 27 -2.61 -17.59 25.54
N ALA A 28 -3.54 -16.88 24.89
CA ALA A 28 -3.76 -15.44 25.02
C ALA A 28 -3.84 -14.94 26.49
N PRO A 29 -3.44 -13.70 26.78
CA PRO A 29 -3.56 -13.15 28.13
C PRO A 29 -5.03 -12.93 28.50
N ALA A 30 -5.45 -13.61 29.56
CA ALA A 30 -6.76 -13.41 30.17
C ALA A 30 -6.87 -12.02 30.83
N ALA A 31 -8.00 -11.37 30.60
CA ALA A 31 -8.43 -10.13 31.23
C ALA A 31 -8.36 -10.19 32.78
N PRO A 32 -8.17 -9.04 33.47
CA PRO A 32 -8.09 -9.02 34.93
C PRO A 32 -9.43 -9.42 35.54
N LYS A 33 -9.46 -10.57 36.22
CA LYS A 33 -10.62 -11.03 36.99
C LYS A 33 -10.78 -10.16 38.24
N MET A 34 -11.70 -9.20 38.17
CA MET A 34 -12.21 -8.49 39.35
C MET A 34 -12.81 -9.50 40.33
N SER A 35 -12.44 -9.41 41.61
CA SER A 35 -12.90 -10.32 42.66
C SER A 35 -14.44 -10.35 42.73
N ARG A 36 -15.05 -11.55 42.69
CA ARG A 36 -16.50 -11.77 42.85
C ARG A 36 -17.10 -11.07 44.08
N ARG A 37 -16.27 -10.77 45.09
CA ARG A 37 -16.70 -9.97 46.26
C ARG A 37 -16.96 -8.51 45.92
N LEU A 38 -16.18 -7.88 45.03
CA LEU A 38 -16.39 -6.48 44.64
C LEU A 38 -17.64 -6.29 43.77
N GLN A 39 -17.92 -7.27 42.91
CA GLN A 39 -19.08 -7.27 42.02
C GLN A 39 -20.40 -7.46 42.79
N ALA A 40 -20.37 -8.27 43.85
CA ALA A 40 -21.50 -8.42 44.78
C ALA A 40 -21.76 -7.14 45.58
N THR A 41 -20.72 -6.45 46.05
CA THR A 41 -20.89 -5.18 46.79
C THR A 41 -21.43 -4.07 45.90
N LEU A 42 -20.96 -3.96 44.64
CA LEU A 42 -21.48 -2.99 43.67
C LEU A 42 -22.95 -3.27 43.29
N ALA A 43 -23.33 -4.54 43.16
CA ALA A 43 -24.71 -4.92 42.88
C ALA A 43 -25.65 -4.59 44.05
N VAL A 44 -25.21 -4.80 45.31
CA VAL A 44 -26.01 -4.46 46.50
C VAL A 44 -26.19 -2.95 46.60
N VAL A 45 -25.14 -2.15 46.36
CA VAL A 45 -25.24 -0.68 46.35
C VAL A 45 -26.17 -0.21 45.23
N ALA A 46 -26.07 -0.76 44.02
CA ALA A 46 -26.96 -0.42 42.91
C ALA A 46 -28.43 -0.76 43.22
N VAL A 47 -28.71 -1.91 43.83
CA VAL A 47 -30.07 -2.30 44.22
C VAL A 47 -30.62 -1.40 45.32
N THR A 48 -29.81 -0.99 46.29
CA THR A 48 -30.26 -0.05 47.35
C THR A 48 -30.53 1.36 46.81
N VAL A 49 -29.76 1.83 45.84
CA VAL A 49 -29.96 3.14 45.20
C VAL A 49 -31.21 3.14 44.33
N VAL A 50 -31.43 2.08 43.54
CA VAL A 50 -32.64 1.93 42.72
C VAL A 50 -33.88 1.77 43.61
N SER A 51 -33.80 1.03 44.70
CA SER A 51 -34.93 0.88 45.64
C SER A 51 -35.27 2.20 46.35
N SER A 52 -34.26 3.01 46.69
CA SER A 52 -34.45 4.35 47.26
C SER A 52 -35.05 5.35 46.26
N LEU A 53 -34.65 5.27 44.98
CA LEU A 53 -35.20 6.11 43.91
C LEU A 53 -36.64 5.72 43.57
N VAL A 54 -36.97 4.43 43.58
CA VAL A 54 -38.35 3.96 43.38
C VAL A 54 -39.25 4.36 44.55
N ALA A 55 -38.76 4.33 45.80
CA ALA A 55 -39.51 4.83 46.95
C ALA A 55 -39.77 6.35 46.85
N LEU A 56 -38.79 7.15 46.42
CA LEU A 56 -38.97 8.57 46.14
C LEU A 56 -39.98 8.83 45.00
N PHE A 57 -39.98 7.99 43.98
CA PHE A 57 -40.92 8.09 42.86
C PHE A 57 -42.34 7.70 43.27
N VAL A 58 -42.52 6.70 44.13
CA VAL A 58 -43.83 6.31 44.67
C VAL A 58 -44.40 7.37 45.62
N VAL A 59 -43.56 8.01 46.45
CA VAL A 59 -43.98 9.14 47.30
C VAL A 59 -44.36 10.37 46.45
N ALA A 60 -43.65 10.63 45.36
CA ALA A 60 -43.99 11.70 44.42
C ALA A 60 -45.30 11.44 43.63
N LEU A 61 -45.67 10.16 43.44
CA LEU A 61 -46.91 9.76 42.77
C LEU A 61 -48.12 9.61 43.71
N GLN A 62 -47.92 9.60 45.04
CA GLN A 62 -49.00 9.44 46.04
C GLN A 62 -49.54 10.76 46.62
N HIS A 63 -49.04 11.92 46.19
CA HIS A 63 -49.63 13.21 46.55
C HIS A 63 -50.62 13.70 45.48
N PRO A 64 -51.94 13.59 45.70
CA PRO A 64 -52.91 14.28 44.86
C PRO A 64 -52.78 15.80 45.06
N ARG A 65 -52.56 16.55 43.98
CA ARG A 65 -52.88 17.98 43.93
C ARG A 65 -54.40 18.15 44.11
N PRO A 66 -54.87 19.11 44.93
CA PRO A 66 -56.28 19.46 44.94
C PRO A 66 -56.66 20.14 43.62
N ALA A 67 -57.72 19.63 43.00
CA ALA A 67 -58.36 20.22 41.83
C ALA A 67 -59.16 21.47 42.24
N LEU A 68 -58.98 22.56 41.50
CA LEU A 68 -59.87 23.72 41.52
C LEU A 68 -60.77 23.59 40.27
N GLU A 69 -62.00 23.10 40.46
CA GLU A 69 -63.00 23.06 39.40
C GLU A 69 -63.73 24.41 39.30
N ALA A 70 -63.71 24.93 38.07
CA ALA A 70 -64.73 25.66 37.33
C ALA A 70 -65.66 26.66 38.07
N TYR A 71 -65.71 27.89 37.55
CA TYR A 71 -66.95 28.45 36.99
C TYR A 71 -66.63 29.41 35.84
N ALA A 72 -67.21 29.12 34.68
CA ALA A 72 -67.31 30.02 33.55
C ALA A 72 -68.72 30.64 33.51
N SER A 73 -68.77 31.88 33.03
CA SER A 73 -69.92 32.57 32.44
C SER A 73 -70.97 33.20 33.37
N LEU A 74 -71.02 34.55 33.40
CA LEU A 74 -72.06 35.32 32.71
C LEU A 74 -71.83 36.85 32.76
N ARG A 75 -71.50 37.38 31.58
CA ARG A 75 -71.97 38.61 30.92
C ARG A 75 -72.93 39.57 31.66
N GLU A 76 -72.51 40.84 31.66
CA GLU A 76 -73.25 42.09 31.29
C GLU A 76 -74.28 42.79 32.20
N PHE A 77 -73.91 44.05 32.55
CA PHE A 77 -74.67 45.33 32.72
C PHE A 77 -75.55 45.58 33.97
N PRO A 78 -75.88 46.86 34.30
CA PRO A 78 -75.06 48.07 34.43
C PRO A 78 -75.23 48.74 35.83
N GLU A 79 -74.46 49.79 36.12
CA GLU A 79 -74.72 50.73 37.23
C GLU A 79 -76.06 51.43 37.04
N ASP A 80 -76.87 51.52 38.11
CA ASP A 80 -77.70 52.72 38.30
C ASP A 80 -78.05 52.98 39.78
N ASN A 81 -78.39 54.24 39.99
CA ASN A 81 -78.29 55.03 41.18
C ASN A 81 -79.62 55.05 41.99
N SER A 82 -79.50 55.40 43.27
CA SER A 82 -80.50 56.14 44.07
C SER A 82 -81.79 55.47 44.61
N THR A 83 -81.95 55.64 45.93
CA THR A 83 -83.19 55.95 46.69
C THR A 83 -84.21 54.84 46.99
N GLY A 84 -84.42 54.63 48.29
CA GLY A 84 -85.75 54.82 48.86
C GLY A 84 -86.60 53.59 49.19
N GLN A 85 -87.03 53.58 50.45
CA GLN A 85 -88.28 53.02 50.97
C GLN A 85 -88.36 51.52 51.31
N PHE A 86 -88.26 51.31 52.63
CA PHE A 86 -89.09 50.41 53.44
C PHE A 86 -90.49 50.17 52.87
N LEU A 87 -90.94 48.90 52.98
CA LEU A 87 -92.26 48.53 53.51
C LEU A 87 -92.32 47.01 53.74
N LYS A 88 -92.59 46.61 54.98
CA LYS A 88 -93.31 45.36 55.30
C LYS A 88 -94.33 45.69 56.40
N ALA A 89 -95.60 45.57 56.05
CA ALA A 89 -96.79 45.68 56.92
C ALA A 89 -96.98 44.38 57.76
N PRO A 90 -98.02 44.21 58.61
CA PRO A 90 -99.13 45.10 58.99
C PRO A 90 -99.46 45.16 60.52
N ASP A 91 -100.24 46.20 60.86
CA ASP A 91 -101.36 46.33 61.82
C ASP A 91 -101.40 45.60 63.19
N ASP A 92 -101.50 46.45 64.24
CA ASP A 92 -102.62 46.59 65.21
C ASP A 92 -102.22 46.51 66.72
N PRO A 93 -103.01 47.00 67.70
CA PRO A 93 -103.06 48.40 68.18
C PRO A 93 -102.81 48.58 69.71
N TYR A 94 -102.82 49.85 70.16
CA TYR A 94 -102.99 50.41 71.54
C TYR A 94 -101.78 51.13 72.22
N HIS A 95 -101.79 52.46 72.05
CA HIS A 95 -101.62 53.57 73.01
C HIS A 95 -100.53 53.60 74.12
N PHE A 96 -99.63 54.59 73.94
CA PHE A 96 -99.28 55.71 74.85
C PHE A 96 -98.33 55.47 76.05
N GLY A 97 -97.11 56.04 75.96
CA GLY A 97 -96.17 56.17 77.09
C GLY A 97 -94.68 56.36 76.71
N ARG A 98 -94.35 57.23 75.74
CA ARG A 98 -92.98 57.49 75.25
C ARG A 98 -92.39 58.71 75.96
N GLY A 99 -91.17 58.60 76.53
CA GLY A 99 -90.40 59.78 76.96
C GLY A 99 -89.09 59.51 77.69
N ALA A 100 -89.05 58.57 78.64
CA ALA A 100 -87.91 58.46 79.55
C ALA A 100 -86.82 57.46 79.09
N GLU A 101 -87.18 56.35 78.45
CA GLU A 101 -86.22 55.27 78.12
C GLU A 101 -85.37 55.54 76.86
N LEU A 102 -85.86 56.39 75.94
CA LEU A 102 -85.12 56.74 74.72
C LEU A 102 -83.90 57.63 75.01
N GLN A 103 -83.92 58.38 76.13
CA GLN A 103 -82.85 59.29 76.49
C GLN A 103 -81.66 58.57 77.13
N GLU A 104 -81.88 57.52 77.92
CA GLU A 104 -80.81 56.66 78.44
C GLU A 104 -80.13 55.85 77.33
N ALA A 105 -80.89 55.34 76.35
CA ALA A 105 -80.33 54.62 75.21
C ALA A 105 -79.43 55.50 74.33
N ILE A 106 -79.80 56.77 74.12
CA ILE A 106 -79.00 57.74 73.35
C ILE A 106 -77.73 58.15 74.10
N GLN A 107 -77.80 58.29 75.44
CA GLN A 107 -76.62 58.60 76.26
C GLN A 107 -75.61 57.43 76.27
N MET A 108 -76.11 56.19 76.30
CA MET A 108 -75.28 54.99 76.26
C MET A 108 -74.62 54.80 74.88
N PHE A 109 -75.34 55.08 73.80
CA PHE A 109 -74.78 55.07 72.44
C PHE A 109 -73.74 56.18 72.21
N LYS A 110 -73.91 57.34 72.84
CA LYS A 110 -72.95 58.45 72.74
C LYS A 110 -71.60 58.10 73.38
N GLY A 111 -71.60 57.42 74.52
CA GLY A 111 -70.36 56.91 75.15
C GLY A 111 -69.65 55.82 74.33
N HIS A 112 -70.37 55.10 73.46
CA HIS A 112 -69.78 54.11 72.55
C HIS A 112 -69.20 54.75 71.27
N VAL A 113 -69.80 55.85 70.81
CA VAL A 113 -69.32 56.65 69.66
C VAL A 113 -68.11 57.53 69.99
N GLU A 114 -67.94 57.92 71.26
CA GLU A 114 -66.77 58.70 71.73
C GLU A 114 -65.45 57.90 71.75
N ASN A 115 -65.48 56.59 71.48
CA ASN A 115 -64.29 55.74 71.27
C ASN A 115 -63.80 55.68 69.81
N SER A 116 -64.24 56.65 68.98
CA SER A 116 -63.90 56.80 67.55
C SER A 116 -62.39 56.76 67.25
N SER A 117 -61.56 57.22 68.20
CA SER A 117 -60.11 57.16 68.09
C SER A 117 -59.55 55.73 68.17
N THR A 118 -60.16 54.82 68.93
CA THR A 118 -59.72 53.42 69.05
C THR A 118 -60.02 52.65 67.76
N TRP A 119 -61.21 52.82 67.19
CA TRP A 119 -61.59 52.20 65.91
C TRP A 119 -60.76 52.74 64.74
N SER A 120 -60.43 54.04 64.74
CA SER A 120 -59.56 54.63 63.72
C SER A 120 -58.13 54.07 63.77
N VAL A 121 -57.59 53.84 64.98
CA VAL A 121 -56.26 53.25 65.16
C VAL A 121 -56.26 51.77 64.77
N GLU A 122 -57.30 51.01 65.11
CA GLU A 122 -57.44 49.61 64.69
C GLU A 122 -57.59 49.46 63.17
N ILE A 123 -58.38 50.32 62.53
CA ILE A 123 -58.52 50.36 61.07
C ILE A 123 -57.19 50.72 60.41
N GLN A 124 -56.46 51.73 60.89
CA GLN A 124 -55.12 52.05 60.37
C GLN A 124 -54.12 50.91 60.56
N MET A 125 -54.18 50.21 61.69
CA MET A 125 -53.32 49.06 61.96
C MET A 125 -53.66 47.88 61.03
N LEU A 126 -54.94 47.66 60.76
CA LEU A 126 -55.41 46.70 59.76
C LEU A 126 -54.98 47.09 58.34
N THR A 127 -55.09 48.37 57.98
CA THR A 127 -54.58 48.89 56.69
C THR A 127 -53.08 48.64 56.56
N CYS A 128 -52.28 48.96 57.57
CA CYS A 128 -50.84 48.65 57.57
C CYS A 128 -50.55 47.15 57.44
N ARG A 129 -51.36 46.27 58.05
CA ARG A 129 -51.21 44.82 57.90
C ARG A 129 -51.60 44.36 56.50
N VAL A 130 -52.66 44.93 55.91
CA VAL A 130 -53.07 44.68 54.53
C VAL A 130 -52.01 45.16 53.55
N ASP A 131 -51.41 46.32 53.76
CA ASP A 131 -50.32 46.86 52.94
C ASP A 131 -49.05 46.01 53.04
N ASN A 132 -48.72 45.51 54.23
CA ASN A 132 -47.62 44.57 54.42
C ASN A 132 -47.88 43.24 53.69
N VAL A 133 -49.10 42.70 53.78
CA VAL A 133 -49.50 41.49 53.03
C VAL A 133 -49.47 41.76 51.52
N SER A 134 -49.93 42.93 51.08
CA SER A 134 -49.90 43.35 49.67
C SER A 134 -48.45 43.46 49.14
N SER A 135 -47.55 44.01 49.95
CA SER A 135 -46.12 44.09 49.63
C SER A 135 -45.47 42.70 49.55
N GLN A 136 -45.85 41.78 50.45
CA GLN A 136 -45.40 40.39 50.39
C GLN A 136 -45.94 39.66 49.16
N ILE A 137 -47.20 39.91 48.77
CA ILE A 137 -47.82 39.34 47.56
C ILE A 137 -47.12 39.88 46.30
N GLN A 138 -46.81 41.18 46.24
CA GLN A 138 -46.05 41.76 45.12
C GLN A 138 -44.64 41.17 45.03
N MET A 139 -43.96 40.99 46.17
CA MET A 139 -42.63 40.36 46.21
C MET A 139 -42.69 38.89 45.78
N LEU A 140 -43.71 38.14 46.20
CA LEU A 140 -43.95 36.79 45.72
C LEU A 140 -44.26 36.76 44.21
N GLY A 141 -45.00 37.75 43.71
CA GLY A 141 -45.28 37.93 42.28
C GLY A 141 -43.99 38.12 41.48
N GLY A 142 -43.09 38.99 41.95
CA GLY A 142 -41.77 39.18 41.33
C GLY A 142 -40.89 37.92 41.36
N HIS A 143 -40.92 37.16 42.46
CA HIS A 143 -40.22 35.86 42.53
C HIS A 143 -40.82 34.84 41.55
N LEU A 144 -42.14 34.83 41.37
CA LEU A 144 -42.82 33.92 40.45
C LEU A 144 -42.53 34.27 38.98
N GLU A 145 -42.44 35.57 38.66
CA GLU A 145 -42.02 36.04 37.34
C GLU A 145 -40.56 35.67 37.05
N SER A 146 -39.66 35.85 38.02
CA SER A 146 -38.26 35.40 37.90
C SER A 146 -38.17 33.89 37.67
N ALA A 147 -38.90 33.10 38.46
CA ALA A 147 -38.93 31.64 38.30
C ALA A 147 -39.53 31.20 36.96
N SER A 148 -40.52 31.94 36.44
CA SER A 148 -41.10 31.72 35.12
C SER A 148 -40.09 32.00 34.00
N ALA A 149 -39.33 33.09 34.11
CA ALA A 149 -38.25 33.42 33.18
C ALA A 149 -37.15 32.34 33.19
N ASP A 150 -36.73 31.90 34.38
CA ASP A 150 -35.77 30.81 34.54
C ASP A 150 -36.28 29.49 33.91
N LEU A 151 -37.56 29.17 34.09
CA LEU A 151 -38.18 27.99 33.46
C LEU A 151 -38.20 28.07 31.92
N GLN A 152 -38.39 29.25 31.33
CA GLN A 152 -38.30 29.42 29.87
C GLN A 152 -36.87 29.25 29.36
N ILE A 153 -35.87 29.75 30.10
CA ILE A 153 -34.45 29.53 29.77
C ILE A 153 -34.12 28.04 29.83
N VAL A 154 -34.51 27.34 30.90
CA VAL A 154 -34.31 25.89 31.03
C VAL A 154 -35.04 25.12 29.91
N LYS A 155 -36.23 25.56 29.52
CA LYS A 155 -36.97 24.98 28.39
C LYS A 155 -36.24 25.18 27.05
N GLY A 156 -35.64 26.34 26.83
CA GLY A 156 -34.78 26.60 25.67
C GLY A 156 -33.57 25.67 25.64
N ILE A 157 -32.84 25.58 26.77
CA ILE A 157 -31.69 24.69 26.93
C ILE A 157 -32.09 23.22 26.71
N LEU A 158 -33.25 22.79 27.20
CA LEU A 158 -33.75 21.43 27.01
C LEU A 158 -34.09 21.13 25.54
N LYS A 159 -34.61 22.13 24.82
CA LYS A 159 -34.86 22.04 23.38
C LYS A 159 -33.54 21.92 22.60
N ASP A 160 -32.54 22.72 22.94
CA ASP A 160 -31.21 22.64 22.33
C ASP A 160 -30.52 21.31 22.64
N ALA A 161 -30.67 20.79 23.86
CA ALA A 161 -30.18 19.46 24.24
C ALA A 161 -30.86 18.34 23.44
N SER A 162 -32.16 18.47 23.14
CA SER A 162 -32.88 17.50 22.29
C SER A 162 -32.39 17.52 20.84
N THR A 163 -32.10 18.70 20.30
CA THR A 163 -31.49 18.87 18.97
C THR A 163 -30.09 18.27 18.92
N LEU A 164 -29.27 18.51 19.95
CA LEU A 164 -27.94 17.95 20.07
C LEU A 164 -27.98 16.42 20.18
N SER A 165 -28.96 15.88 20.90
CA SER A 165 -29.20 14.42 20.99
C SER A 165 -29.51 13.81 19.62
N PHE A 166 -30.35 14.47 18.81
CA PHE A 166 -30.68 14.00 17.46
C PHE A 166 -29.46 14.05 16.53
N GLN A 167 -28.67 15.13 16.56
CA GLN A 167 -27.42 15.23 15.81
C GLN A 167 -26.41 14.15 16.23
N THR A 168 -26.29 13.91 17.54
CA THR A 168 -25.43 12.86 18.10
C THR A 168 -25.86 11.47 17.62
N GLN A 169 -27.17 11.23 17.49
CA GLN A 169 -27.71 9.97 16.99
C GLN A 169 -27.47 9.78 15.48
N MET A 170 -27.61 10.84 14.67
CA MET A 170 -27.26 10.83 13.25
C MET A 170 -25.77 10.58 13.02
N LEU A 171 -24.90 11.21 13.81
CA LEU A 171 -23.46 10.96 13.75
C LEU A 171 -23.13 9.52 14.16
N ARG A 172 -23.82 8.97 15.16
CA ARG A 172 -23.68 7.57 15.56
C ARG A 172 -24.06 6.62 14.41
N SER A 173 -25.21 6.82 13.76
CA SER A 173 -25.61 5.97 12.62
C SER A 173 -24.64 6.08 11.45
N SER A 174 -24.10 7.28 11.19
CA SER A 174 -23.10 7.46 10.13
C SER A 174 -21.79 6.75 10.47
N LEU A 175 -21.37 6.80 11.73
CA LEU A 175 -20.17 6.11 12.24
C LEU A 175 -20.34 4.58 12.22
N GLU A 176 -21.55 4.09 12.47
CA GLU A 176 -21.89 2.67 12.40
C GLU A 176 -21.88 2.17 10.95
N GLY A 177 -22.34 3.00 10.01
CA GLY A 177 -22.23 2.77 8.57
C GLY A 177 -20.77 2.67 8.10
N THR A 178 -19.92 3.63 8.47
CA THR A 178 -18.49 3.61 8.10
C THR A 178 -17.75 2.45 8.77
N THR A 179 -18.13 2.07 9.99
CA THR A 179 -17.58 0.89 10.66
C THR A 179 -17.93 -0.41 9.92
N SER A 180 -19.16 -0.50 9.39
CA SER A 180 -19.61 -1.66 8.61
C SER A 180 -18.88 -1.76 7.26
N GLU A 181 -18.68 -0.64 6.56
CA GLU A 181 -17.88 -0.60 5.33
C GLU A 181 -16.42 -0.97 5.58
N MET A 182 -15.83 -0.50 6.67
CA MET A 182 -14.48 -0.84 7.08
C MET A 182 -14.34 -2.34 7.41
N GLN A 183 -15.35 -2.97 8.03
CA GLN A 183 -15.36 -4.41 8.24
C GLN A 183 -15.45 -5.20 6.94
N LYS A 184 -16.24 -4.71 5.96
CA LYS A 184 -16.33 -5.32 4.64
C LYS A 184 -15.00 -5.25 3.89
N LEU A 185 -14.38 -4.07 3.84
CA LEU A 185 -13.04 -3.86 3.25
C LEU A 185 -11.98 -4.74 3.93
N LYS A 186 -12.07 -4.94 5.24
CA LYS A 186 -11.19 -5.85 5.97
C LYS A 186 -11.38 -7.31 5.52
N GLY A 187 -12.62 -7.75 5.32
CA GLY A 187 -12.92 -9.08 4.78
C GLY A 187 -12.36 -9.26 3.37
N ASP A 188 -12.57 -8.28 2.48
CA ASP A 188 -12.05 -8.29 1.11
C ASP A 188 -10.50 -8.34 1.09
N LEU A 189 -9.85 -7.64 2.03
CA LEU A 189 -8.40 -7.66 2.20
C LEU A 189 -7.89 -9.03 2.68
N GLU A 190 -8.58 -9.66 3.64
CA GLU A 190 -8.25 -10.99 4.14
C GLU A 190 -8.40 -12.06 3.03
N GLU A 191 -9.44 -11.97 2.20
CA GLU A 191 -9.64 -12.84 1.03
C GLU A 191 -8.55 -12.64 -0.04
N THR A 192 -8.16 -11.38 -0.28
CA THR A 192 -7.05 -11.03 -1.18
C THR A 192 -5.73 -11.60 -0.67
N GLN A 193 -5.48 -11.54 0.64
CA GLN A 193 -4.27 -12.08 1.27
C GLN A 193 -4.23 -13.61 1.24
N ALA A 194 -5.38 -14.28 1.39
CA ALA A 194 -5.50 -15.72 1.23
C ALA A 194 -5.19 -16.15 -0.22
N SER A 195 -5.76 -15.45 -1.20
CA SER A 195 -5.51 -15.66 -2.63
C SER A 195 -4.03 -15.45 -2.97
N HIS A 196 -3.40 -14.40 -2.42
CA HIS A 196 -1.97 -14.14 -2.58
C HIS A 196 -1.11 -15.29 -2.03
N SER A 197 -1.44 -15.79 -0.84
CA SER A 197 -0.75 -16.92 -0.21
C SER A 197 -0.86 -18.19 -1.05
N GLN A 198 -2.04 -18.44 -1.64
CA GLN A 198 -2.28 -19.58 -2.52
C GLN A 198 -1.48 -19.49 -3.82
N ILE A 199 -1.46 -18.31 -4.46
CA ILE A 199 -0.62 -18.05 -5.65
C ILE A 199 0.86 -18.23 -5.31
N GLN A 200 1.32 -17.71 -4.17
CA GLN A 200 2.71 -17.86 -3.73
C GLN A 200 3.08 -19.33 -3.52
N SER A 201 2.19 -20.12 -2.92
CA SER A 201 2.39 -21.56 -2.74
C SER A 201 2.46 -22.31 -4.07
N PHE A 202 1.61 -21.97 -5.03
CA PHE A 202 1.59 -22.56 -6.37
C PHE A 202 2.87 -22.22 -7.16
N LEU A 203 3.29 -20.96 -7.12
CA LEU A 203 4.54 -20.53 -7.75
C LEU A 203 5.75 -21.23 -7.12
N LYS A 204 5.75 -21.42 -5.80
CA LYS A 204 6.80 -22.16 -5.10
C LYS A 204 6.85 -23.63 -5.53
N SER A 205 5.71 -24.33 -5.55
CA SER A 205 5.66 -25.73 -6.01
C SER A 205 6.04 -25.88 -7.47
N SER A 206 5.64 -24.93 -8.33
CA SER A 206 6.00 -24.95 -9.74
C SER A 206 7.50 -24.71 -9.95
N LEU A 207 8.13 -23.85 -9.13
CA LEU A 207 9.56 -23.60 -9.16
C LEU A 207 10.36 -24.81 -8.65
N GLU A 208 9.89 -25.46 -7.58
CA GLU A 208 10.48 -26.69 -7.05
C GLU A 208 10.42 -27.83 -8.09
N ASN A 209 9.26 -28.03 -8.75
CA ASN A 209 9.12 -29.03 -9.81
C ASN A 209 10.08 -28.75 -10.98
N THR A 210 10.10 -27.53 -11.51
CA THR A 210 11.02 -27.18 -12.60
C THR A 210 12.50 -27.30 -12.20
N SER A 211 12.85 -27.03 -10.94
CA SER A 211 14.19 -27.28 -10.40
C SER A 211 14.53 -28.77 -10.38
N THR A 212 13.59 -29.63 -9.97
CA THR A 212 13.81 -31.09 -9.98
C THR A 212 13.98 -31.64 -11.40
N GLU A 213 13.21 -31.16 -12.37
CA GLU A 213 13.35 -31.55 -13.79
C GLU A 213 14.71 -31.12 -14.35
N LEU A 214 15.16 -29.90 -14.05
CA LEU A 214 16.50 -29.43 -14.45
C LEU A 214 17.62 -30.26 -13.83
N HIS A 215 17.48 -30.65 -12.56
CA HIS A 215 18.46 -31.54 -11.92
C HIS A 215 18.49 -32.93 -12.55
N MET A 216 17.34 -33.48 -12.94
CA MET A 216 17.27 -34.76 -13.66
C MET A 216 17.93 -34.68 -15.04
N LEU A 217 17.69 -33.58 -15.78
CA LEU A 217 18.36 -33.30 -17.05
C LEU A 217 19.88 -33.15 -16.88
N SER A 218 20.33 -32.42 -15.87
CA SER A 218 21.76 -32.26 -15.56
C SER A 218 22.43 -33.60 -15.28
N ARG A 219 21.78 -34.46 -14.49
CA ARG A 219 22.29 -35.81 -14.19
C ARG A 219 22.34 -36.68 -15.46
N GLY A 220 21.32 -36.59 -16.31
CA GLY A 220 21.32 -37.28 -17.61
C GLY A 220 22.48 -36.84 -18.51
N LEU A 221 22.76 -35.53 -18.54
CA LEU A 221 23.88 -34.98 -19.31
C LEU A 221 25.24 -35.45 -18.77
N GLU A 222 25.37 -35.52 -17.44
CA GLU A 222 26.58 -35.97 -16.76
C GLU A 222 26.85 -37.46 -17.03
N ASN A 223 25.80 -38.30 -16.97
CA ASN A 223 25.87 -39.71 -17.37
C ASN A 223 26.30 -39.87 -18.84
N ALA A 224 25.68 -39.13 -19.76
CA ALA A 224 26.07 -39.17 -21.18
C ALA A 224 27.54 -38.77 -21.38
N ASN A 225 28.03 -37.77 -20.64
CA ASN A 225 29.44 -37.39 -20.64
C ASN A 225 30.34 -38.52 -20.14
N THR A 226 29.96 -39.25 -19.08
CA THR A 226 30.72 -40.42 -18.62
C THR A 226 30.78 -41.53 -19.68
N GLU A 227 29.67 -41.82 -20.36
CA GLU A 227 29.63 -42.81 -21.43
C GLU A 227 30.54 -42.42 -22.61
N ILE A 228 30.54 -41.14 -23.00
CA ILE A 228 31.44 -40.62 -24.04
C ILE A 228 32.92 -40.81 -23.63
N GLN A 229 33.27 -40.58 -22.37
CA GLN A 229 34.65 -40.80 -21.89
C GLN A 229 35.04 -42.29 -21.92
N VAL A 230 34.12 -43.18 -21.56
CA VAL A 230 34.34 -44.64 -21.65
C VAL A 230 34.55 -45.06 -23.11
N LEU A 231 33.71 -44.57 -24.03
CA LEU A 231 33.88 -44.83 -25.47
C LEU A 231 35.21 -44.30 -26.00
N LYS A 232 35.65 -43.12 -25.56
CA LYS A 232 36.95 -42.55 -25.90
C LYS A 232 38.10 -43.43 -25.43
N ALA A 233 38.07 -43.90 -24.19
CA ALA A 233 39.07 -44.82 -23.64
C ALA A 233 39.08 -46.17 -24.39
N GLY A 234 37.89 -46.68 -24.77
CA GLY A 234 37.76 -47.86 -25.61
C GLY A 234 38.41 -47.68 -26.98
N LEU A 235 38.23 -46.52 -27.61
CA LEU A 235 38.84 -46.19 -28.90
C LEU A 235 40.37 -46.08 -28.81
N GLU A 236 40.89 -45.46 -27.76
CA GLU A 236 42.34 -45.39 -27.49
C GLU A 236 42.94 -46.80 -27.32
N THR A 237 42.24 -47.68 -26.60
CA THR A 237 42.66 -49.07 -26.40
C THR A 237 42.66 -49.86 -27.71
N ALA A 238 41.61 -49.72 -28.52
CA ALA A 238 41.55 -50.35 -29.85
C ALA A 238 42.70 -49.86 -30.75
N ASN A 239 43.02 -48.57 -30.72
CA ASN A 239 44.13 -48.01 -31.48
C ASN A 239 45.50 -48.56 -31.02
N ALA A 240 45.68 -48.77 -29.71
CA ALA A 240 46.88 -49.42 -29.18
C ALA A 240 47.00 -50.89 -29.63
N GLN A 241 45.89 -51.63 -29.65
CA GLN A 241 45.86 -53.00 -30.17
C GLN A 241 46.21 -53.08 -31.66
N VAL A 242 45.70 -52.15 -32.47
CA VAL A 242 46.06 -52.06 -33.91
C VAL A 242 47.57 -51.80 -34.08
N ARG A 243 48.16 -50.92 -33.26
CA ARG A 243 49.62 -50.70 -33.27
C ARG A 243 50.41 -51.97 -32.92
N LEU A 244 49.97 -52.71 -31.91
CA LEU A 244 50.61 -53.97 -31.51
C LEU A 244 50.50 -55.02 -32.63
N ALA A 245 49.31 -55.21 -33.20
CA ALA A 245 49.11 -56.12 -34.34
C ALA A 245 50.01 -55.76 -35.53
N ASN A 246 50.16 -54.47 -35.84
CA ASN A 246 51.05 -53.99 -36.89
C ASN A 246 52.53 -54.30 -36.59
N SER A 247 52.95 -54.18 -35.32
CA SER A 247 54.31 -54.55 -34.90
C SER A 247 54.57 -56.06 -35.01
N SER A 248 53.59 -56.89 -34.65
CA SER A 248 53.66 -58.35 -34.81
C SER A 248 53.75 -58.73 -36.29
N LEU A 249 52.97 -58.08 -37.17
CA LEU A 249 53.05 -58.27 -38.61
C LEU A 249 54.44 -57.94 -39.17
N LYS A 250 55.06 -56.84 -38.73
CA LYS A 250 56.45 -56.51 -39.10
C LYS A 250 57.44 -57.61 -38.68
N ASN A 251 57.29 -58.15 -37.48
CA ASN A 251 58.15 -59.22 -36.98
C ASN A 251 57.98 -60.53 -37.77
N VAL A 252 56.74 -60.94 -38.04
CA VAL A 252 56.45 -62.10 -38.89
C VAL A 252 57.08 -61.92 -40.28
N ASN A 253 57.00 -60.73 -40.84
CA ASN A 253 57.60 -60.44 -42.15
C ASN A 253 59.15 -60.56 -42.12
N ALA A 254 59.79 -60.14 -41.03
CA ALA A 254 61.23 -60.32 -40.82
C ALA A 254 61.61 -61.82 -40.69
N GLN A 255 60.79 -62.62 -39.99
CA GLN A 255 61.01 -64.07 -39.88
C GLN A 255 60.85 -64.79 -41.22
N ILE A 256 59.86 -64.42 -42.04
CA ILE A 256 59.69 -64.94 -43.40
C ILE A 256 60.95 -64.66 -44.24
N HIS A 257 61.53 -63.46 -44.11
CA HIS A 257 62.79 -63.11 -44.77
C HIS A 257 63.96 -63.99 -44.31
N GLY A 258 64.07 -64.26 -43.00
CA GLY A 258 65.09 -65.17 -42.45
C GLY A 258 64.92 -66.61 -42.94
N LEU A 259 63.69 -67.13 -42.96
CA LEU A 259 63.39 -68.46 -43.48
C LEU A 259 63.74 -68.60 -44.96
N ARG A 260 63.54 -67.55 -45.77
CA ARG A 260 63.96 -67.54 -47.16
C ARG A 260 65.48 -67.67 -47.30
N GLY A 261 66.26 -66.94 -46.50
CA GLY A 261 67.73 -67.09 -46.49
C GLY A 261 68.20 -68.49 -46.07
N ASN A 262 67.48 -69.13 -45.13
CA ASN A 262 67.77 -70.52 -44.76
C ASN A 262 67.44 -71.51 -45.88
N LEU A 263 66.39 -71.28 -46.66
CA LEU A 263 66.04 -72.10 -47.83
C LEU A 263 67.15 -72.04 -48.89
N ASP A 264 67.77 -70.88 -49.07
CA ASP A 264 68.91 -70.70 -49.98
C ASP A 264 70.13 -71.52 -49.52
N SER A 265 70.42 -71.56 -48.21
CA SER A 265 71.49 -72.41 -47.64
C SER A 265 71.23 -73.93 -47.75
N VAL A 266 69.97 -74.36 -47.73
CA VAL A 266 69.60 -75.78 -47.96
C VAL A 266 69.86 -76.20 -49.41
N ASN A 267 69.73 -75.28 -50.36
CA ASN A 267 70.05 -75.54 -51.75
C ASN A 267 71.58 -75.70 -51.97
N ASP A 268 72.41 -74.95 -51.23
CA ASP A 268 73.87 -75.11 -51.22
C ASP A 268 74.32 -76.45 -50.60
N LEU A 269 73.71 -76.86 -49.49
CA LEU A 269 73.97 -78.19 -48.88
C LEU A 269 73.59 -79.35 -49.81
N ARG A 270 72.54 -79.18 -50.63
CA ARG A 270 72.15 -80.16 -51.66
C ARG A 270 73.19 -80.26 -52.79
N ALA A 271 73.84 -79.15 -53.13
CA ALA A 271 74.95 -79.14 -54.10
C ALA A 271 76.18 -79.87 -53.54
N GLN A 272 76.50 -79.69 -52.26
CA GLN A 272 77.61 -80.38 -51.59
C GLN A 272 77.39 -81.89 -51.44
N GLN A 273 76.16 -82.34 -51.16
CA GLN A 273 75.81 -83.78 -51.09
C GLN A 273 76.03 -84.51 -52.43
N LYS A 274 75.89 -83.81 -53.56
CA LYS A 274 76.10 -84.38 -54.91
C LYS A 274 77.59 -84.60 -55.22
N VAL A 275 78.46 -83.77 -54.66
CA VAL A 275 79.94 -83.85 -54.80
C VAL A 275 80.54 -84.97 -53.92
N LEU A 276 79.96 -85.22 -52.74
CA LEU A 276 80.37 -86.35 -51.89
C LEU A 276 80.02 -87.72 -52.49
N ARG A 277 78.95 -87.82 -53.29
CA ARG A 277 78.52 -89.07 -53.93
C ARG A 277 79.46 -89.51 -55.06
N SER A 278 79.95 -88.57 -55.85
CA SER A 278 80.91 -88.85 -56.93
C SER A 278 82.32 -89.20 -56.43
N SER A 279 82.72 -88.68 -55.26
CA SER A 279 84.01 -89.05 -54.64
C SER A 279 84.00 -90.48 -54.06
N LEU A 280 82.86 -90.99 -53.59
CA LEU A 280 82.73 -92.35 -53.04
C LEU A 280 82.75 -93.42 -54.16
N GLU A 281 82.28 -93.08 -55.36
CA GLU A 281 82.37 -93.93 -56.56
C GLU A 281 83.81 -94.01 -57.11
N GLY A 282 84.59 -92.92 -56.99
CA GLY A 282 86.01 -92.89 -57.40
C GLY A 282 86.95 -93.72 -56.50
N ALA A 283 86.72 -93.74 -55.18
CA ALA A 283 87.50 -94.53 -54.24
C ALA A 283 87.32 -96.06 -54.42
N THR A 284 86.17 -96.49 -54.98
CA THR A 284 85.85 -97.90 -55.22
C THR A 284 86.54 -98.44 -56.49
N ALA A 285 86.88 -97.58 -57.45
CA ALA A 285 87.52 -97.94 -58.72
C ALA A 285 89.06 -98.06 -58.62
N GLU A 286 89.70 -97.23 -57.79
CA GLU A 286 91.16 -97.28 -57.53
C GLU A 286 91.58 -98.59 -56.82
N MET A 287 90.71 -99.16 -55.99
CA MET A 287 90.95 -100.41 -55.26
C MET A 287 90.93 -101.67 -56.15
N GLN A 288 90.34 -101.60 -57.36
CA GLN A 288 90.40 -102.66 -58.36
C GLN A 288 91.65 -102.59 -59.26
N LYS A 289 92.28 -101.41 -59.37
CA LYS A 289 93.42 -101.17 -60.26
C LYS A 289 94.76 -101.59 -59.63
N LEU A 290 94.87 -101.54 -58.29
CA LEU A 290 96.03 -102.00 -57.53
C LEU A 290 96.25 -103.53 -57.56
N LYS A 291 95.26 -104.30 -58.02
CA LYS A 291 95.31 -105.77 -58.13
C LYS A 291 95.96 -106.27 -59.42
N GLY A 292 96.07 -105.43 -60.46
CA GLY A 292 96.56 -105.82 -61.79
C GLY A 292 98.06 -105.59 -62.04
N SER A 293 98.77 -104.91 -61.13
CA SER A 293 100.12 -104.41 -61.38
C SER A 293 101.27 -105.37 -61.05
N LEU A 294 101.00 -106.67 -60.79
CA LEU A 294 101.99 -107.57 -60.19
C LEU A 294 102.36 -108.82 -61.01
N GLN A 295 102.51 -108.73 -62.34
CA GLN A 295 103.22 -109.77 -63.10
C GLN A 295 104.14 -109.22 -64.22
N ASN A 296 105.44 -109.51 -64.03
CA ASN A 296 106.66 -109.35 -64.85
C ASN A 296 106.52 -109.72 -66.36
N THR A 297 107.30 -109.33 -67.38
CA THR A 297 108.70 -108.85 -67.64
C THR A 297 109.40 -109.79 -68.63
N ASN A 298 110.12 -109.20 -69.62
CA ASN A 298 111.11 -109.70 -70.61
C ASN A 298 110.64 -109.69 -72.10
N ALA A 299 111.37 -109.18 -73.11
CA ALA A 299 112.78 -108.78 -73.23
C ALA A 299 113.04 -107.70 -74.31
N LEU A 300 114.23 -107.10 -74.20
CA LEU A 300 114.78 -105.85 -74.74
C LEU A 300 115.64 -106.09 -76.00
N ASN A 301 115.29 -105.57 -77.21
CA ASN A 301 116.27 -105.25 -78.29
C ASN A 301 115.74 -104.49 -79.56
N SER A 302 114.77 -103.57 -79.47
CA SER A 302 114.36 -102.74 -80.63
C SER A 302 114.36 -101.24 -80.32
N GLN A 303 115.21 -100.84 -79.37
CA GLN A 303 115.07 -99.60 -78.61
C GLN A 303 115.59 -98.32 -79.30
N THR A 304 116.29 -98.40 -80.43
CA THR A 304 116.94 -97.20 -81.00
C THR A 304 116.13 -96.51 -82.11
N GLN A 305 115.20 -97.19 -82.78
CA GLN A 305 114.39 -96.61 -83.85
C GLN A 305 113.06 -95.97 -83.39
N THR A 306 112.63 -96.21 -82.14
CA THR A 306 111.36 -95.67 -81.58
C THR A 306 111.49 -94.23 -81.06
N PHE A 307 112.71 -93.77 -80.78
CA PHE A 307 112.94 -92.50 -80.09
C PHE A 307 112.60 -91.26 -80.95
N ILE A 308 112.93 -91.29 -82.26
CA ILE A 308 112.72 -90.13 -83.14
C ILE A 308 111.24 -89.99 -83.56
N LYS A 309 110.50 -91.11 -83.67
CA LYS A 309 109.05 -91.11 -83.97
C LYS A 309 108.19 -90.74 -82.75
N GLY A 310 108.65 -91.09 -81.55
CA GLY A 310 108.00 -90.73 -80.28
C GLY A 310 108.08 -89.24 -79.99
N SER A 311 109.22 -88.58 -80.24
CA SER A 311 109.37 -87.15 -79.93
C SER A 311 108.45 -86.27 -80.76
N LEU A 312 108.28 -86.53 -82.07
CA LEU A 312 107.40 -85.75 -82.94
C LEU A 312 105.90 -85.98 -82.64
N GLY A 313 105.53 -87.19 -82.21
CA GLY A 313 104.17 -87.54 -81.78
C GLY A 313 103.80 -86.95 -80.42
N ASN A 314 104.77 -86.87 -79.50
CA ASN A 314 104.56 -86.30 -78.17
C ASN A 314 104.31 -84.78 -78.24
N THR A 315 105.07 -84.06 -79.07
CA THR A 315 104.84 -82.62 -79.30
C THR A 315 103.50 -82.35 -80.00
N SER A 316 103.03 -83.26 -80.86
CA SER A 316 101.70 -83.15 -81.50
C SER A 316 100.54 -83.41 -80.52
N ALA A 317 100.68 -84.38 -79.61
CA ALA A 317 99.69 -84.68 -78.57
C ALA A 317 99.60 -83.56 -77.51
N GLU A 318 100.74 -83.00 -77.09
CA GLU A 318 100.79 -81.85 -76.19
C GLU A 318 100.13 -80.60 -76.80
N ILE A 319 100.32 -80.35 -78.11
CA ILE A 319 99.63 -79.27 -78.83
C ILE A 319 98.12 -79.52 -78.94
N GLN A 320 97.65 -80.77 -79.04
CA GLN A 320 96.21 -81.07 -79.00
C GLN A 320 95.59 -80.93 -77.60
N VAL A 321 96.30 -81.30 -76.55
CA VAL A 321 95.86 -81.08 -75.16
C VAL A 321 95.80 -79.59 -74.84
N LEU A 322 96.81 -78.81 -75.25
CA LEU A 322 96.82 -77.35 -75.10
C LEU A 322 95.67 -76.69 -75.89
N ARG A 323 95.33 -77.24 -77.07
CA ARG A 323 94.16 -76.79 -77.85
C ARG A 323 92.84 -77.06 -77.13
N GLY A 324 92.67 -78.26 -76.56
CA GLY A 324 91.49 -78.59 -75.77
C GLY A 324 91.36 -77.77 -74.48
N HIS A 325 92.49 -77.41 -73.85
CA HIS A 325 92.50 -76.48 -72.71
C HIS A 325 92.13 -75.05 -73.12
N LEU A 326 92.60 -74.57 -74.28
CA LEU A 326 92.21 -73.28 -74.85
C LEU A 326 90.73 -73.24 -75.24
N GLU A 327 90.18 -74.34 -75.76
CA GLU A 327 88.74 -74.46 -76.05
C GLU A 327 87.90 -74.43 -74.77
N ARG A 328 88.30 -75.17 -73.72
CA ARG A 328 87.64 -75.15 -72.41
C ARG A 328 87.71 -73.78 -71.74
N ALA A 329 88.86 -73.11 -71.79
CA ALA A 329 89.01 -71.73 -71.32
C ALA A 329 88.10 -70.77 -72.12
N GLY A 330 87.96 -70.99 -73.43
CA GLY A 330 87.04 -70.22 -74.28
C GLY A 330 85.55 -70.45 -73.98
N ASP A 331 85.16 -71.65 -73.52
CA ASP A 331 83.80 -71.94 -73.04
C ASP A 331 83.52 -71.34 -71.66
N GLU A 332 84.49 -71.41 -70.73
CA GLU A 332 84.41 -70.79 -69.41
C GLU A 332 84.32 -69.26 -69.50
N ILE A 333 85.10 -68.63 -70.37
CA ILE A 333 85.02 -67.18 -70.63
C ILE A 333 83.64 -66.81 -71.21
N ARG A 334 83.06 -67.65 -72.08
CA ARG A 334 81.71 -67.41 -72.61
C ARG A 334 80.62 -67.59 -71.55
N LEU A 335 80.78 -68.53 -70.62
CA LEU A 335 79.86 -68.71 -69.49
C LEU A 335 79.94 -67.50 -68.53
N LEU A 336 81.15 -67.09 -68.14
CA LEU A 336 81.39 -65.92 -67.30
C LEU A 336 80.84 -64.64 -67.93
N LYS A 337 80.96 -64.48 -69.27
CA LYS A 337 80.37 -63.35 -69.98
C LYS A 337 78.84 -63.33 -69.84
N ARG A 338 78.18 -64.48 -69.97
CA ARG A 338 76.71 -64.61 -69.82
C ARG A 338 76.26 -64.34 -68.38
N ASP A 339 77.02 -64.82 -67.40
CA ASP A 339 76.74 -64.57 -65.99
C ASP A 339 76.90 -63.08 -65.65
N LEU A 340 77.93 -62.42 -66.20
CA LEU A 340 78.13 -60.99 -66.05
C LEU A 340 76.99 -60.17 -66.70
N GLU A 341 76.52 -60.58 -67.89
CA GLU A 341 75.36 -59.98 -68.56
C GLU A 341 74.09 -60.13 -67.69
N THR A 342 73.91 -61.30 -67.06
CA THR A 342 72.78 -61.56 -66.15
C THR A 342 72.85 -60.70 -64.89
N VAL A 343 74.02 -60.61 -64.26
CA VAL A 343 74.26 -59.73 -63.11
C VAL A 343 74.03 -58.26 -63.47
N THR A 344 74.40 -57.85 -64.67
CA THR A 344 74.17 -56.49 -65.17
C THR A 344 72.66 -56.21 -65.31
N ALA A 345 71.88 -57.13 -65.88
CA ALA A 345 70.43 -56.99 -66.01
C ALA A 345 69.71 -56.98 -64.65
N GLN A 346 70.16 -57.81 -63.69
CA GLN A 346 69.64 -57.80 -62.32
C GLN A 346 69.96 -56.48 -61.61
N THR A 347 71.18 -55.96 -61.78
CA THR A 347 71.59 -54.67 -61.21
C THR A 347 70.74 -53.52 -61.78
N GLN A 348 70.46 -53.51 -63.08
CA GLN A 348 69.55 -52.53 -63.68
C GLN A 348 68.12 -52.63 -63.14
N THR A 349 67.63 -53.85 -62.91
CA THR A 349 66.29 -54.08 -62.32
C THR A 349 66.22 -53.57 -60.87
N VAL A 350 67.26 -53.81 -60.07
CA VAL A 350 67.38 -53.29 -58.71
C VAL A 350 67.47 -51.77 -58.71
N ASN A 351 68.23 -51.18 -59.64
CA ASN A 351 68.34 -49.74 -59.78
C ASN A 351 66.98 -49.10 -60.12
N GLY A 352 66.22 -49.69 -61.05
CA GLY A 352 64.87 -49.23 -61.36
C GLY A 352 63.90 -49.32 -60.18
N ARG A 353 64.00 -50.37 -59.35
CA ARG A 353 63.20 -50.48 -58.11
C ARG A 353 63.62 -49.46 -57.05
N LEU A 354 64.92 -49.14 -56.96
CA LEU A 354 65.43 -48.12 -56.05
C LEU A 354 64.95 -46.73 -56.47
N GLU A 355 65.02 -46.41 -57.76
CA GLU A 355 64.47 -45.16 -58.33
C GLU A 355 62.96 -45.04 -58.10
N GLN A 356 62.21 -46.14 -58.25
CA GLN A 356 60.77 -46.17 -57.93
C GLN A 356 60.52 -45.93 -56.44
N THR A 357 61.34 -46.51 -55.55
CA THR A 357 61.22 -46.32 -54.11
C THR A 357 61.54 -44.88 -53.71
N ASP A 358 62.54 -44.26 -54.34
CA ASP A 358 62.90 -42.86 -54.14
C ASP A 358 61.77 -41.92 -54.63
N ALA A 359 61.15 -42.22 -55.78
CA ALA A 359 59.99 -41.49 -56.26
C ALA A 359 58.80 -41.59 -55.28
N GLN A 360 58.52 -42.78 -54.73
CA GLN A 360 57.49 -42.96 -53.71
C GLN A 360 57.81 -42.19 -52.42
N MET A 361 59.07 -42.17 -52.00
CA MET A 361 59.51 -41.42 -50.82
C MET A 361 59.35 -39.91 -51.01
N ARG A 362 59.62 -39.38 -52.22
CA ARG A 362 59.35 -37.98 -52.56
C ARG A 362 57.86 -37.63 -52.50
N VAL A 363 56.99 -38.49 -53.02
CA VAL A 363 55.53 -38.28 -52.94
C VAL A 363 55.07 -38.24 -51.48
N LEU A 364 55.46 -39.24 -50.67
CA LEU A 364 55.13 -39.28 -49.24
C LEU A 364 55.65 -38.05 -48.48
N LYS A 365 56.82 -37.53 -48.85
CA LYS A 365 57.35 -36.29 -48.27
C LYS A 365 56.45 -35.08 -48.58
N THR A 366 56.00 -34.93 -49.82
CA THR A 366 55.09 -33.84 -50.20
C THR A 366 53.71 -33.96 -49.54
N GLU A 367 53.20 -35.18 -49.36
CA GLU A 367 51.96 -35.43 -48.62
C GLU A 367 52.11 -35.08 -47.13
N LEU A 368 53.27 -35.41 -46.53
CA LEU A 368 53.58 -35.06 -45.14
C LEU A 368 53.68 -33.53 -44.95
N GLU A 369 54.36 -32.83 -45.85
CA GLU A 369 54.43 -31.37 -45.84
C GLU A 369 53.04 -30.72 -45.97
N SER A 370 52.19 -31.29 -46.84
CA SER A 370 50.80 -30.86 -46.99
C SER A 370 49.97 -31.11 -45.72
N ALA A 371 50.17 -32.24 -45.05
CA ALA A 371 49.51 -32.56 -43.78
C ALA A 371 49.95 -31.61 -42.65
N ILE A 372 51.23 -31.24 -42.59
CA ILE A 372 51.74 -30.24 -41.64
C ILE A 372 51.10 -28.87 -41.91
N ALA A 373 51.00 -28.46 -43.18
CA ALA A 373 50.32 -27.23 -43.56
C ALA A 373 48.81 -27.25 -43.25
N LEU A 374 48.17 -28.42 -43.30
CA LEU A 374 46.78 -28.58 -42.87
C LEU A 374 46.66 -28.45 -41.34
N SER A 375 47.60 -29.04 -40.59
CA SER A 375 47.64 -28.95 -39.13
C SER A 375 47.77 -27.50 -38.65
N SER A 376 48.59 -26.68 -39.31
CA SER A 376 48.72 -25.26 -38.95
C SER A 376 47.43 -24.48 -39.24
N LYS A 377 46.74 -24.76 -40.36
CA LYS A 377 45.42 -24.18 -40.65
C LYS A 377 44.36 -24.57 -39.59
N ILE A 378 44.35 -25.83 -39.16
CA ILE A 378 43.46 -26.30 -38.08
C ILE A 378 43.74 -25.54 -36.78
N GLN A 379 45.00 -25.29 -36.47
CA GLN A 379 45.40 -24.56 -35.26
C GLN A 379 44.93 -23.09 -35.29
N VAL A 380 44.99 -22.44 -36.46
CA VAL A 380 44.41 -21.10 -36.66
C VAL A 380 42.89 -21.13 -36.49
N LEU A 381 42.23 -22.16 -37.04
CA LEU A 381 40.78 -22.34 -36.91
C LEU A 381 40.36 -22.53 -35.45
N ASP A 382 41.13 -23.29 -34.65
CA ASP A 382 40.90 -23.46 -33.21
C ASP A 382 41.00 -22.11 -32.46
N GLY A 383 41.98 -21.28 -32.84
CA GLY A 383 42.10 -19.92 -32.32
C GLY A 383 40.87 -19.06 -32.61
N LEU A 384 40.37 -19.09 -33.85
CA LEU A 384 39.16 -18.37 -34.24
C LEU A 384 37.92 -18.88 -33.50
N LEU A 385 37.77 -20.20 -33.35
CA LEU A 385 36.69 -20.84 -32.60
C LEU A 385 36.72 -20.44 -31.11
N ARG A 386 37.90 -20.40 -30.51
CA ARG A 386 38.08 -19.95 -29.13
C ARG A 386 37.69 -18.48 -28.95
N ASN A 387 38.09 -17.63 -29.90
CA ASN A 387 37.73 -16.21 -29.88
C ASN A 387 36.20 -16.01 -30.04
N ALA A 388 35.59 -16.71 -31.00
CA ALA A 388 34.14 -16.68 -31.20
C ALA A 388 33.37 -17.17 -29.96
N SER A 389 33.85 -18.22 -29.29
CA SER A 389 33.27 -18.72 -28.04
C SER A 389 33.31 -17.65 -26.93
N GLN A 390 34.43 -16.92 -26.84
CA GLN A 390 34.59 -15.84 -25.87
C GLN A 390 33.70 -14.63 -26.16
N GLU A 391 33.52 -14.27 -27.43
CA GLU A 391 32.57 -13.25 -27.86
C GLU A 391 31.13 -13.66 -27.53
N ILE A 392 30.74 -14.91 -27.78
CA ILE A 392 29.41 -15.44 -27.43
C ILE A 392 29.16 -15.35 -25.91
N GLN A 393 30.15 -15.70 -25.08
CA GLN A 393 30.03 -15.57 -23.62
C GLN A 393 29.86 -14.12 -23.19
N THR A 394 30.62 -13.21 -23.80
CA THR A 394 30.50 -11.77 -23.55
C THR A 394 29.11 -11.26 -23.94
N LEU A 395 28.60 -11.70 -25.10
CA LEU A 395 27.26 -11.35 -25.57
C LEU A 395 26.18 -11.90 -24.62
N LYS A 396 26.34 -13.13 -24.15
CA LYS A 396 25.42 -13.77 -23.18
C LYS A 396 25.37 -12.98 -21.87
N GLN A 397 26.51 -12.48 -21.38
CA GLN A 397 26.52 -11.64 -20.19
C GLN A 397 25.81 -10.31 -20.42
N ARG A 398 26.09 -9.64 -21.56
CA ARG A 398 25.38 -8.40 -21.94
C ARG A 398 23.87 -8.61 -22.06
N MET A 399 23.42 -9.76 -22.54
CA MET A 399 21.99 -10.11 -22.60
C MET A 399 21.37 -10.25 -21.20
N LYS A 400 22.10 -10.81 -20.21
CA LYS A 400 21.65 -10.83 -18.82
C LYS A 400 21.52 -9.43 -18.24
N ASP A 401 22.50 -8.57 -18.51
CA ASP A 401 22.48 -7.17 -18.06
C ASP A 401 21.31 -6.40 -18.69
N ALA A 402 21.03 -6.65 -19.98
CA ALA A 402 19.86 -6.10 -20.68
C ALA A 402 18.53 -6.60 -20.09
N ALA A 403 18.44 -7.89 -19.71
CA ALA A 403 17.27 -8.42 -19.03
C ALA A 403 17.06 -7.78 -17.65
N ALA A 404 18.14 -7.56 -16.89
CA ALA A 404 18.09 -6.83 -15.62
C ALA A 404 17.65 -5.38 -15.83
N LEU A 405 18.14 -4.70 -16.86
CA LEU A 405 17.70 -3.34 -17.23
C LEU A 405 16.20 -3.32 -17.57
N ASN A 406 15.72 -4.31 -18.33
CA ASN A 406 14.30 -4.42 -18.67
C ASN A 406 13.41 -4.59 -17.42
N SER A 407 13.87 -5.35 -16.43
CA SER A 407 13.14 -5.47 -15.14
C SER A 407 13.07 -4.13 -14.39
N LYS A 408 14.13 -3.32 -14.43
CA LYS A 408 14.15 -1.96 -13.87
C LYS A 408 13.21 -1.03 -14.63
N THR A 409 13.17 -1.10 -15.95
CA THR A 409 12.22 -0.33 -16.78
C THR A 409 10.77 -0.65 -16.40
N ARG A 410 10.41 -1.93 -16.28
CA ARG A 410 9.06 -2.34 -15.86
C ARG A 410 8.71 -1.87 -14.44
N MET A 411 9.68 -1.84 -13.53
CA MET A 411 9.48 -1.29 -12.19
C MET A 411 9.20 0.21 -12.24
N LEU A 412 10.00 0.95 -13.00
CA LEU A 412 9.81 2.40 -13.17
C LEU A 412 8.45 2.70 -13.81
N GLU A 413 8.01 1.87 -14.74
CA GLU A 413 6.72 1.99 -15.42
C GLU A 413 5.53 1.76 -14.47
N ARG A 414 5.63 0.77 -13.57
CA ARG A 414 4.65 0.59 -12.48
C ARG A 414 4.61 1.78 -11.53
N ASN A 415 5.77 2.26 -11.09
CA ASN A 415 5.84 3.42 -10.19
C ASN A 415 5.25 4.68 -10.86
N LEU A 416 5.45 4.84 -12.17
CA LEU A 416 4.87 5.95 -12.93
C LEU A 416 3.33 5.83 -13.03
N GLN A 417 2.81 4.61 -13.22
CA GLN A 417 1.36 4.38 -13.20
C GLN A 417 0.74 4.68 -11.83
N GLU A 418 1.39 4.26 -10.75
CA GLU A 418 0.96 4.53 -9.38
C GLU A 418 0.97 6.04 -9.07
N ALA A 419 2.05 6.73 -9.44
CA ALA A 419 2.12 8.19 -9.31
C ALA A 419 1.03 8.90 -10.12
N ARG A 420 0.69 8.41 -11.31
CA ARG A 420 -0.42 8.95 -12.12
C ARG A 420 -1.78 8.75 -11.46
N ALA A 421 -2.02 7.57 -10.87
CA ALA A 421 -3.26 7.29 -10.14
C ALA A 421 -3.40 8.23 -8.93
N GLU A 422 -2.32 8.44 -8.18
CA GLU A 422 -2.33 9.33 -7.02
C GLU A 422 -2.56 10.80 -7.41
N VAL A 423 -1.94 11.27 -8.51
CA VAL A 423 -2.24 12.61 -9.05
C VAL A 423 -3.71 12.75 -9.43
N HIS A 424 -4.31 11.70 -9.99
CA HIS A 424 -5.73 11.71 -10.35
C HIS A 424 -6.62 11.79 -9.11
N ARG A 425 -6.28 11.03 -8.05
CA ARG A 425 -6.96 11.04 -6.75
C ARG A 425 -6.88 12.42 -6.08
N LEU A 426 -5.67 13.01 -6.05
CA LEU A 426 -5.46 14.35 -5.49
C LEU A 426 -6.23 15.43 -6.26
N LYS A 427 -6.39 15.27 -7.58
CA LYS A 427 -7.19 16.19 -8.39
C LYS A 427 -8.68 16.13 -8.02
N GLU A 428 -9.20 14.94 -7.76
CA GLU A 428 -10.57 14.74 -7.29
C GLU A 428 -10.77 15.35 -5.90
N ASP A 429 -9.86 15.08 -4.96
CA ASP A 429 -9.85 15.67 -3.61
C ASP A 429 -9.82 17.22 -3.67
N LEU A 430 -9.05 17.79 -4.61
CA LEU A 430 -8.99 19.24 -4.82
C LEU A 430 -10.34 19.82 -5.28
N GLU A 431 -11.03 19.17 -6.22
CA GLU A 431 -12.36 19.62 -6.67
C GLU A 431 -13.42 19.48 -5.57
N ASN A 432 -13.36 18.41 -4.79
CA ASN A 432 -14.21 18.24 -3.60
C ASN A 432 -13.96 19.36 -2.57
N THR A 433 -12.69 19.72 -2.35
CA THR A 433 -12.31 20.80 -1.43
C THR A 433 -12.80 22.17 -1.92
N LYS A 434 -12.74 22.45 -3.23
CA LYS A 434 -13.31 23.67 -3.81
C LYS A 434 -14.82 23.75 -3.59
N THR A 435 -15.52 22.64 -3.80
CA THR A 435 -16.97 22.56 -3.59
C THR A 435 -17.33 22.79 -2.13
N LEU A 436 -16.58 22.19 -1.20
CA LEU A 436 -16.78 22.42 0.23
C LEU A 436 -16.51 23.88 0.62
N THR A 437 -15.47 24.50 0.05
CA THR A 437 -15.14 25.91 0.28
C THR A 437 -16.27 26.83 -0.19
N ALA A 438 -16.85 26.57 -1.36
CA ALA A 438 -18.00 27.33 -1.86
C ALA A 438 -19.22 27.23 -0.93
N LYS A 439 -19.53 26.02 -0.42
CA LYS A 439 -20.61 25.82 0.56
C LYS A 439 -20.35 26.56 1.87
N ILE A 440 -19.11 26.55 2.36
CA ILE A 440 -18.73 27.29 3.57
C ILE A 440 -18.95 28.79 3.36
N GLN A 441 -18.61 29.33 2.19
CA GLN A 441 -18.84 30.75 1.87
C GLN A 441 -20.33 31.10 1.81
N GLU A 442 -21.16 30.21 1.24
CA GLU A 442 -22.62 30.38 1.22
C GLU A 442 -23.21 30.42 2.63
N GLU A 443 -22.86 29.45 3.47
CA GLU A 443 -23.30 29.39 4.89
C GLU A 443 -22.80 30.60 5.70
N GLN A 444 -21.58 31.07 5.44
CA GLN A 444 -21.06 32.29 6.05
C GLN A 444 -21.91 33.53 5.68
N GLY A 445 -22.30 33.66 4.40
CA GLY A 445 -23.17 34.75 3.96
C GLY A 445 -24.57 34.69 4.58
N SER A 446 -25.13 33.48 4.72
CA SER A 446 -26.40 33.28 5.44
C SER A 446 -26.27 33.65 6.93
N LEU A 447 -25.17 33.30 7.59
CA LEU A 447 -24.94 33.63 8.99
C LEU A 447 -24.78 35.13 9.22
N GLU A 448 -24.10 35.85 8.33
CA GLU A 448 -24.00 37.32 8.39
C GLU A 448 -25.36 37.99 8.23
N THR A 449 -26.18 37.48 7.31
CA THR A 449 -27.56 37.97 7.12
C THR A 449 -28.41 37.76 8.39
N LEU A 450 -28.31 36.58 9.01
CA LEU A 450 -28.99 36.27 10.27
C LEU A 450 -28.51 37.16 11.42
N ARG A 451 -27.20 37.44 11.51
CA ARG A 451 -26.66 38.37 12.50
C ARG A 451 -27.19 39.79 12.32
N ALA A 452 -27.26 40.29 11.09
CA ALA A 452 -27.84 41.60 10.80
C ALA A 452 -29.33 41.67 11.16
N ALA A 453 -30.09 40.60 10.88
CA ALA A 453 -31.50 40.49 11.25
C ALA A 453 -31.67 40.46 12.78
N SER A 454 -30.84 39.69 13.50
CA SER A 454 -30.87 39.63 14.96
C SER A 454 -30.55 40.99 15.60
N ALA A 455 -29.54 41.70 15.09
CA ALA A 455 -29.20 43.03 15.58
C ALA A 455 -30.35 44.03 15.35
N SER A 456 -31.02 43.96 14.19
CA SER A 456 -32.20 44.78 13.90
C SER A 456 -33.37 44.45 14.84
N GLN A 457 -33.59 43.17 15.13
CA GLN A 457 -34.62 42.71 16.06
C GLN A 457 -34.36 43.20 17.49
N GLU A 458 -33.12 43.11 17.98
CA GLU A 458 -32.75 43.65 19.29
C GLU A 458 -32.99 45.16 19.38
N GLN A 459 -32.66 45.89 18.30
CA GLN A 459 -32.89 47.33 18.27
C GLN A 459 -34.38 47.66 18.31
N LEU A 460 -35.21 46.93 17.56
CA LEU A 460 -36.66 47.08 17.63
C LEU A 460 -37.19 46.82 19.04
N GLN A 461 -36.70 45.76 19.69
CA GLN A 461 -37.11 45.43 21.06
C GLN A 461 -36.69 46.52 22.06
N ARG A 462 -35.50 47.11 21.91
CA ARG A 462 -35.06 48.25 22.75
C ARG A 462 -35.99 49.45 22.58
N THR A 463 -36.32 49.83 21.34
CA THR A 463 -37.24 50.94 21.05
C THR A 463 -38.65 50.67 21.58
N GLN A 464 -39.16 49.44 21.42
CA GLN A 464 -40.46 49.05 21.97
C GLN A 464 -40.49 49.13 23.49
N ASN A 465 -39.43 48.67 24.17
CA ASN A 465 -39.33 48.78 25.62
C ASN A 465 -39.26 50.23 26.08
N GLN A 466 -38.50 51.10 25.40
CA GLN A 466 -38.44 52.53 25.70
C GLN A 466 -39.82 53.21 25.53
N LEU A 467 -40.53 52.90 24.45
CA LEU A 467 -41.88 53.39 24.20
C LEU A 467 -42.84 52.95 25.31
N LEU A 468 -42.78 51.69 25.73
CA LEU A 468 -43.60 51.15 26.81
C LEU A 468 -43.34 51.89 28.14
N GLN A 469 -42.07 52.17 28.46
CA GLN A 469 -41.72 52.94 29.66
C GLN A 469 -42.32 54.35 29.65
N LEU A 470 -42.27 55.06 28.53
CA LEU A 470 -42.88 56.38 28.41
C LEU A 470 -44.41 56.31 28.58
N ILE A 471 -45.06 55.31 27.97
CA ILE A 471 -46.51 55.11 28.13
C ILE A 471 -46.88 54.83 29.60
N LEU A 472 -46.10 54.01 30.30
CA LEU A 472 -46.30 53.74 31.74
C LEU A 472 -46.10 54.97 32.61
N GLN A 473 -45.26 55.92 32.19
CA GLN A 473 -45.08 57.22 32.85
C GLN A 473 -46.21 58.23 32.54
N GLY A 474 -47.24 57.82 31.78
CA GLY A 474 -48.43 58.62 31.50
C GLY A 474 -48.43 59.32 30.14
N TRP A 475 -47.40 59.12 29.31
CA TRP A 475 -47.39 59.63 27.93
C TRP A 475 -48.42 58.89 27.08
N LYS A 476 -49.05 59.61 26.15
CA LYS A 476 -50.02 59.06 25.19
C LYS A 476 -49.41 59.01 23.81
N SER A 477 -49.55 57.90 23.10
CA SER A 477 -49.06 57.77 21.73
C SER A 477 -50.18 58.01 20.73
N TYR A 478 -49.90 58.81 19.71
CA TYR A 478 -50.78 59.02 18.58
C TYR A 478 -49.96 59.25 17.31
N SER A 479 -50.29 58.53 16.24
CA SER A 479 -49.69 58.66 14.90
C SER A 479 -48.15 58.75 14.84
N GLY A 480 -47.46 58.01 15.71
CA GLY A 480 -45.99 58.00 15.76
C GLY A 480 -45.36 59.07 16.66
N SER A 481 -46.17 59.95 17.25
CA SER A 481 -45.76 60.96 18.24
C SER A 481 -46.18 60.56 19.66
N LEU A 482 -45.49 61.13 20.66
CA LEU A 482 -45.79 60.96 22.08
C LEU A 482 -46.18 62.31 22.70
N TYR A 483 -47.28 62.31 23.46
CA TYR A 483 -47.90 63.49 24.05
C TYR A 483 -47.96 63.35 25.57
N TYR A 484 -47.59 64.42 26.28
CA TYR A 484 -47.65 64.49 27.73
C TYR A 484 -48.62 65.59 28.16
N PHE A 485 -49.63 65.22 28.95
CA PHE A 485 -50.62 66.15 29.49
C PHE A 485 -50.24 66.52 30.92
N SER A 486 -49.67 67.71 31.10
CA SER A 486 -49.18 68.17 32.41
C SER A 486 -50.33 68.50 33.37
N HIS A 487 -50.28 67.94 34.57
CA HIS A 487 -51.18 68.30 35.67
C HIS A 487 -50.78 69.63 36.35
N ALA A 488 -49.53 70.07 36.18
CA ALA A 488 -49.01 71.29 36.78
C ALA A 488 -49.25 72.50 35.87
N LYS A 489 -49.82 73.57 36.43
CA LYS A 489 -49.98 74.86 35.73
C LYS A 489 -48.65 75.59 35.65
N LYS A 490 -48.32 76.09 34.46
CA LYS A 490 -47.09 76.84 34.15
C LYS A 490 -47.44 78.01 33.21
N THR A 491 -46.60 79.04 33.18
CA THR A 491 -46.64 80.00 32.06
C THR A 491 -46.24 79.30 30.76
N TRP A 492 -46.63 79.86 29.61
CA TRP A 492 -46.30 79.26 28.31
C TRP A 492 -44.79 79.02 28.14
N GLN A 493 -43.96 79.98 28.56
CA GLN A 493 -42.49 79.87 28.49
C GLN A 493 -41.94 78.77 29.40
N GLU A 494 -42.43 78.67 30.65
CA GLU A 494 -42.04 77.60 31.57
C GLU A 494 -42.52 76.22 31.11
N ALA A 495 -43.67 76.16 30.42
CA ALA A 495 -44.21 74.93 29.86
C ALA A 495 -43.35 74.43 28.69
N GLU A 496 -42.94 75.31 27.78
CA GLU A 496 -42.00 74.98 26.70
C GLU A 496 -40.64 74.56 27.26
N GLN A 497 -40.09 75.28 28.24
CA GLN A 497 -38.83 74.89 28.90
C GLN A 497 -38.93 73.52 29.58
N PHE A 498 -40.07 73.21 30.19
CA PHE A 498 -40.32 71.89 30.75
C PHE A 498 -40.36 70.82 29.64
N CYS A 499 -41.10 71.04 28.55
CA CYS A 499 -41.11 70.11 27.43
C CYS A 499 -39.69 69.87 26.87
N VAL A 500 -38.91 70.93 26.67
CA VAL A 500 -37.52 70.84 26.20
C VAL A 500 -36.64 70.07 27.18
N SER A 501 -36.84 70.23 28.49
CA SER A 501 -36.12 69.45 29.51
C SER A 501 -36.44 67.95 29.45
N GLN A 502 -37.60 67.58 28.90
CA GLN A 502 -38.02 66.20 28.66
C GLN A 502 -37.68 65.71 27.23
N GLY A 503 -36.92 66.50 26.46
CA GLY A 503 -36.58 66.19 25.06
C GLY A 503 -37.77 66.30 24.09
N ALA A 504 -38.78 67.11 24.44
CA ALA A 504 -39.98 67.35 23.66
C ALA A 504 -40.21 68.87 23.45
N HIS A 505 -41.30 69.23 22.78
CA HIS A 505 -41.77 70.61 22.63
C HIS A 505 -43.26 70.66 22.98
N LEU A 506 -43.80 71.85 23.25
CA LEU A 506 -45.25 72.02 23.29
C LEU A 506 -45.87 71.59 21.95
N ALA A 507 -46.96 70.82 22.01
CA ALA A 507 -47.51 70.13 20.84
C ALA A 507 -47.90 71.10 19.72
N SER A 508 -47.52 70.76 18.49
CA SER A 508 -48.14 71.32 17.29
C SER A 508 -49.43 70.57 16.94
N VAL A 509 -50.24 71.18 16.08
CA VAL A 509 -51.46 70.57 15.55
C VAL A 509 -51.39 70.62 14.03
N THR A 510 -51.27 69.45 13.41
CA THR A 510 -50.98 69.31 11.98
C THR A 510 -52.10 68.65 11.18
N SER A 511 -53.05 68.01 11.87
CA SER A 511 -54.20 67.32 11.28
C SER A 511 -55.45 67.46 12.15
N GLU A 512 -56.63 67.30 11.54
CA GLU A 512 -57.91 67.33 12.24
C GLU A 512 -58.02 66.15 13.23
N GLU A 513 -57.46 65.00 12.86
CA GLU A 513 -57.46 63.81 13.70
C GLU A 513 -56.53 63.97 14.92
N GLU A 514 -55.38 64.63 14.77
CA GLU A 514 -54.52 65.02 15.90
C GLU A 514 -55.24 66.03 16.82
N GLN A 515 -55.94 67.01 16.25
CA GLN A 515 -56.74 67.96 17.02
C GLN A 515 -57.82 67.24 17.84
N ALA A 516 -58.57 66.31 17.23
CA ALA A 516 -59.59 65.51 17.90
C ALA A 516 -59.00 64.65 19.03
N PHE A 517 -57.83 64.03 18.79
CA PHE A 517 -57.09 63.28 19.80
C PHE A 517 -56.71 64.17 21.00
N LEU A 518 -56.17 65.37 20.76
CA LEU A 518 -55.80 66.30 21.83
C LEU A 518 -57.03 66.77 22.63
N ILE A 519 -58.15 67.04 21.98
CA ILE A 519 -59.41 67.44 22.64
C ILE A 519 -59.90 66.35 23.59
N GLN A 520 -59.76 65.07 23.24
CA GLN A 520 -60.18 63.94 24.09
C GLN A 520 -59.54 64.01 25.49
N PHE A 521 -58.26 64.38 25.57
CA PHE A 521 -57.50 64.43 26.82
C PHE A 521 -57.50 65.81 27.51
N THR A 522 -57.95 66.86 26.82
CA THR A 522 -57.93 68.25 27.33
C THR A 522 -59.32 68.83 27.60
N SER A 523 -60.39 68.06 27.37
CA SER A 523 -61.78 68.51 27.56
C SER A 523 -62.11 69.08 28.96
N ALA A 524 -61.41 68.63 30.00
CA ALA A 524 -61.63 69.08 31.38
C ALA A 524 -60.81 70.32 31.80
N SER A 525 -59.79 70.72 31.04
CA SER A 525 -58.92 71.87 31.40
C SER A 525 -58.11 72.43 30.23
N TYR A 526 -57.84 73.74 30.27
CA TYR A 526 -57.00 74.39 29.26
C TYR A 526 -55.53 73.97 29.38
N HIS A 527 -54.94 73.60 28.25
CA HIS A 527 -53.53 73.21 28.13
C HIS A 527 -52.81 74.13 27.14
N TRP A 528 -51.53 74.43 27.40
CA TRP A 528 -50.69 75.15 26.45
C TRP A 528 -50.31 74.24 25.29
N ILE A 529 -50.29 74.81 24.08
CA ILE A 529 -49.77 74.21 22.85
C ILE A 529 -48.65 75.08 22.29
N GLY A 530 -47.89 74.57 21.31
CA GLY A 530 -46.67 75.21 20.82
C GLY A 530 -46.88 76.44 19.94
N LEU A 531 -48.11 76.94 19.81
CA LEU A 531 -48.45 78.04 18.92
C LEU A 531 -47.97 79.37 19.52
N THR A 532 -47.13 80.10 18.79
CA THR A 532 -46.54 81.37 19.25
C THR A 532 -46.35 82.35 18.10
N ASP A 533 -46.51 83.65 18.37
CA ASP A 533 -46.14 84.75 17.47
C ASP A 533 -44.86 85.48 17.94
N SER A 534 -44.11 84.84 18.85
CA SER A 534 -42.84 85.35 19.36
C SER A 534 -41.86 85.62 18.20
N GLY A 535 -41.44 86.87 18.05
CA GLY A 535 -40.51 87.32 17.01
C GLY A 535 -41.10 88.41 16.11
N LEU A 536 -42.27 88.18 15.53
CA LEU A 536 -42.97 89.17 14.71
C LEU A 536 -44.47 89.07 14.95
N GLN A 537 -45.03 90.11 15.56
CA GLN A 537 -46.45 90.15 15.92
C GLN A 537 -47.34 89.88 14.71
N GLY A 538 -48.27 88.92 14.84
CA GLY A 538 -49.17 88.49 13.77
C GLY A 538 -48.65 87.35 12.88
N PHE A 539 -47.41 86.88 13.07
CA PHE A 539 -46.86 85.72 12.37
C PHE A 539 -46.75 84.52 13.30
N TRP A 540 -47.76 83.67 13.27
CA TRP A 540 -47.83 82.45 14.07
C TRP A 540 -46.88 81.36 13.55
N ARG A 541 -46.26 80.63 14.48
CA ARG A 541 -45.38 79.48 14.25
C ARG A 541 -45.51 78.46 15.38
N TRP A 542 -45.08 77.23 15.13
CA TRP A 542 -44.95 76.19 16.15
C TRP A 542 -43.53 76.17 16.75
N THR A 543 -43.41 75.90 18.05
CA THR A 543 -42.11 75.84 18.74
C THR A 543 -41.25 74.64 18.34
N ASP A 544 -41.86 73.56 17.89
CA ASP A 544 -41.19 72.35 17.40
C ASP A 544 -40.61 72.49 15.97
N GLY A 545 -40.81 73.64 15.33
CA GLY A 545 -40.35 73.91 13.96
C GLY A 545 -41.31 73.43 12.86
N THR A 546 -42.46 72.85 13.22
CA THR A 546 -43.48 72.44 12.26
C THR A 546 -44.03 73.65 11.48
N PRO A 547 -44.19 73.57 10.15
CA PRO A 547 -44.72 74.68 9.35
C PRO A 547 -46.14 75.07 9.76
N PHE A 548 -46.37 76.36 10.03
CA PHE A 548 -47.71 76.89 10.30
C PHE A 548 -48.46 77.15 8.99
N SER A 549 -49.73 76.73 8.91
CA SER A 549 -50.59 76.89 7.73
C SER A 549 -51.85 77.66 8.09
N SER A 550 -51.94 78.92 7.65
CA SER A 550 -53.07 79.83 7.93
C SER A 550 -54.38 79.45 7.24
N ALA A 551 -54.35 78.55 6.24
CA ALA A 551 -55.53 78.09 5.51
C ALA A 551 -56.41 77.10 6.30
N ARG A 552 -55.91 76.55 7.43
CA ARG A 552 -56.60 75.57 8.28
C ARG A 552 -57.06 76.14 9.63
N SER A 553 -56.83 77.43 9.89
CA SER A 553 -57.14 78.09 11.15
C SER A 553 -58.41 78.95 11.13
N SER A 554 -59.17 78.92 10.02
CA SER A 554 -60.37 79.73 9.81
C SER A 554 -61.55 78.86 9.38
N GLU A 555 -62.02 78.01 10.29
CA GLU A 555 -63.40 77.48 10.33
C GLU A 555 -63.88 77.49 11.78
#